data_AF-A0A1M6Q8B9-F1
#
_entry.id   AF-A0A1M6Q8B9-F1
#
_cell.length_a   1.000
_cell.length_b   1.000
_cell.length_c   1.000
_cell.angle_alpha   90.00
_cell.angle_beta   90.00
_cell.angle_gamma   90.00
#
_symmetry.space_group_name_H-M   'P 1'
#
loop_
_entity.id
_entity.type
_entity.pdbx_description
1 polymer ?
#
loop_
_entity_poly.entity_id
_entity_poly.type
_entity_poly.pdbx_seq_one_letter_code
_entity_poly.pdbx_strand_id
1 'polypeptide(L)'
;MKQAERKKLMERIFKLSAQYDQFIMEEPDSQEMLEQLSAEMAVLAQDYLALVPTRKLSRCPFTGEVFNIPIDDQGLDGLWWNNEHPIRPWSDLLSTFFALDGALKPQGPVEVFPFICAPGPDVPYVIPRILEYVQVKAVISSFKVGNHTAYAVTYFSDPPLDSVMRVNEWGANFYWESGTPFPEMLSPGQRIQLTPDPQEWDFDLAPWIKAGKVLWIAPEDEALVLRSTIYDCPYLNLPGSRKPKYLQNGKMWENGEGIFQDPLQATENSERGED
;
A
#
# COMPACT_ATOMS: atom_id res chain seq x y z
N MET A 1 -1.99 1.65 25.10
CA MET A 1 -1.19 0.46 25.48
C MET A 1 -0.58 -0.19 24.23
N LYS A 2 -1.41 -0.63 23.26
CA LYS A 2 -0.95 -1.26 22.00
C LYS A 2 0.06 -0.44 21.18
N GLN A 3 -0.08 0.89 21.12
CA GLN A 3 0.85 1.74 20.36
C GLN A 3 2.27 1.81 20.93
N ALA A 4 2.42 1.88 22.25
CA ALA A 4 3.73 1.88 22.89
C ALA A 4 4.43 0.52 22.75
N GLU A 5 3.65 -0.56 22.77
CA GLU A 5 4.12 -1.93 22.54
C GLU A 5 4.58 -2.12 21.10
N ARG A 6 3.75 -1.74 20.11
CA ARG A 6 4.12 -1.73 18.69
C ARG A 6 5.40 -0.94 18.46
N LYS A 7 5.53 0.25 19.04
CA LYS A 7 6.73 1.08 18.88
C LYS A 7 8.00 0.38 19.35
N LYS A 8 7.99 -0.21 20.55
CA LYS A 8 9.13 -0.98 21.08
C LYS A 8 9.48 -2.18 20.19
N LEU A 9 8.46 -2.84 19.65
CA LEU A 9 8.62 -3.96 18.74
C LEU A 9 9.32 -3.53 17.44
N MET A 10 8.88 -2.42 16.84
CA MET A 10 9.52 -1.85 15.64
C MET A 10 10.96 -1.42 15.89
N GLU A 11 11.23 -0.77 17.04
CA GLU A 11 12.61 -0.44 17.43
C GLU A 11 13.50 -1.69 17.53
N ARG A 12 12.98 -2.80 18.05
CA ARG A 12 13.73 -4.07 18.12
C ARG A 12 13.95 -4.68 16.73
N ILE A 13 12.91 -4.74 15.89
CA ILE A 13 13.01 -5.29 14.52
C ILE A 13 14.03 -4.48 13.70
N PHE A 14 13.98 -3.15 13.75
CA PHE A 14 14.93 -2.31 13.00
C PHE A 14 16.36 -2.48 13.47
N LYS A 15 16.57 -2.64 14.78
CA LYS A 15 17.90 -2.96 15.31
C LYS A 15 18.42 -4.29 14.79
N LEU A 16 17.59 -5.34 14.78
CA LEU A 16 17.97 -6.66 14.27
C LEU A 16 18.22 -6.64 12.75
N SER A 17 17.40 -5.92 11.99
CA SER A 17 17.60 -5.73 10.55
C SER A 17 18.95 -5.07 10.27
N ALA A 18 19.29 -3.99 10.98
CA ALA A 18 20.58 -3.33 10.81
C ALA A 18 21.77 -4.25 11.19
N GLN A 19 21.61 -5.07 12.22
CA GLN A 19 22.61 -6.08 12.60
C GLN A 19 22.75 -7.16 11.53
N TYR A 20 21.64 -7.62 10.96
CA TYR A 20 21.61 -8.61 9.89
C TYR A 20 22.33 -8.07 8.63
N ASP A 21 22.00 -6.86 8.21
CA ASP A 21 22.62 -6.21 7.05
C ASP A 21 24.12 -5.99 7.25
N GLN A 22 24.53 -5.52 8.43
CA GLN A 22 25.94 -5.35 8.78
C GLN A 22 26.69 -6.69 8.72
N PHE A 23 26.08 -7.75 9.26
CA PHE A 23 26.71 -9.05 9.36
C PHE A 23 26.85 -9.74 8.00
N ILE A 24 25.87 -9.60 7.10
CA ILE A 24 25.98 -10.04 5.70
C ILE A 24 27.18 -9.38 5.01
N MET A 25 27.44 -8.09 5.30
CA MET A 25 28.56 -7.36 4.69
C MET A 25 29.93 -7.74 5.27
N GLU A 26 30.00 -7.99 6.59
CA GLU A 26 31.27 -8.21 7.31
C GLU A 26 31.70 -9.69 7.36
N GLU A 27 30.75 -10.63 7.48
CA GLU A 27 31.01 -12.06 7.66
C GLU A 27 30.04 -12.93 6.84
N PRO A 28 30.14 -12.94 5.51
CA PRO A 28 29.16 -13.60 4.63
C PRO A 28 29.07 -15.13 4.82
N ASP A 29 30.10 -15.77 5.38
CA ASP A 29 30.16 -17.22 5.60
C ASP A 29 29.55 -17.67 6.94
N SER A 30 29.17 -16.74 7.81
CA SER A 30 28.68 -17.05 9.17
C SER A 30 27.16 -17.35 9.17
N GLN A 31 26.78 -18.47 8.56
CA GLN A 31 25.37 -18.90 8.38
C GLN A 31 24.57 -19.02 9.69
N GLU A 32 25.18 -19.55 10.76
CA GLU A 32 24.48 -19.81 12.03
C GLU A 32 23.94 -18.51 12.68
N MET A 33 24.73 -17.43 12.67
CA MET A 33 24.31 -16.15 13.23
C MET A 33 23.21 -15.49 12.40
N LEU A 34 23.29 -15.57 11.06
CA LEU A 34 22.25 -15.08 10.17
C LEU A 34 20.93 -15.83 10.37
N GLU A 35 20.99 -17.15 10.56
CA GLU A 35 19.82 -17.96 10.88
C GLU A 35 19.20 -17.56 12.23
N GLN A 36 20.01 -17.32 13.26
CA GLN A 36 19.54 -16.87 14.56
C GLN A 36 18.85 -15.50 14.50
N LEU A 37 19.46 -14.52 13.82
CA LEU A 37 18.87 -13.19 13.62
C LEU A 37 17.57 -13.27 12.83
N SER A 38 17.54 -14.07 11.76
CA SER A 38 16.34 -14.30 10.95
C SER A 38 15.21 -14.94 11.75
N ALA A 39 15.52 -15.96 12.57
CA ALA A 39 14.54 -16.61 13.45
C ALA A 39 13.98 -15.63 14.49
N GLU A 40 14.82 -14.79 15.10
CA GLU A 40 14.35 -13.78 16.04
C GLU A 40 13.43 -12.75 15.35
N MET A 41 13.83 -12.25 14.17
CA MET A 41 12.98 -11.34 13.39
C MET A 41 11.65 -11.97 13.00
N ALA A 42 11.62 -13.25 12.64
CA ALA A 42 10.40 -13.97 12.31
C ALA A 42 9.43 -14.05 13.49
N VAL A 43 9.92 -14.28 14.71
CA VAL A 43 9.09 -14.26 15.94
C VAL A 43 8.50 -12.87 16.16
N LEU A 44 9.32 -11.82 16.08
CA LEU A 44 8.86 -10.44 16.28
C LEU A 44 7.89 -9.99 15.18
N ALA A 45 8.03 -10.49 13.95
CA ALA A 45 7.08 -10.26 12.89
C ALA A 45 5.69 -10.87 13.21
N GLN A 46 5.64 -12.04 13.85
CA GLN A 46 4.37 -12.62 14.31
C GLN A 46 3.73 -11.78 15.43
N ASP A 47 4.54 -11.29 16.38
CA ASP A 47 4.05 -10.37 17.41
C ASP A 47 3.50 -9.07 16.79
N TYR A 48 4.15 -8.58 15.72
CA TYR A 48 3.71 -7.41 14.99
C TYR A 48 2.34 -7.64 14.35
N LEU A 49 2.18 -8.78 13.66
CA LEU A 49 0.92 -9.16 13.01
C LEU A 49 -0.26 -9.17 14.00
N ALA A 50 -0.04 -9.64 15.24
CA ALA A 50 -1.05 -9.65 16.28
C ALA A 50 -1.46 -8.25 16.79
N LEU A 51 -0.61 -7.25 16.55
CA LEU A 51 -0.86 -5.85 16.93
C LEU A 51 -1.50 -5.01 15.83
N VAL A 52 -1.49 -5.48 14.58
CA VAL A 52 -2.13 -4.80 13.45
C VAL A 52 -3.66 -4.83 13.62
N PRO A 53 -4.34 -3.67 13.71
CA PRO A 53 -5.78 -3.63 13.91
C PRO A 53 -6.55 -3.96 12.61
N THR A 54 -7.73 -4.56 12.77
CA THR A 54 -8.72 -4.65 11.71
C THR A 54 -9.57 -3.38 11.67
N ARG A 55 -9.65 -2.72 10.52
CA ARG A 55 -10.45 -1.51 10.32
C ARG A 55 -11.66 -1.78 9.44
N LYS A 56 -12.79 -1.16 9.80
CA LYS A 56 -13.93 -0.99 8.88
C LYS A 56 -13.57 0.10 7.88
N LEU A 57 -13.04 -0.30 6.73
CA LEU A 57 -12.43 0.64 5.80
C LEU A 57 -13.43 1.17 4.77
N SER A 58 -14.37 0.34 4.34
CA SER A 58 -15.30 0.66 3.25
C SER A 58 -16.60 -0.13 3.35
N ARG A 59 -17.54 0.09 2.43
CA ARG A 59 -18.78 -0.67 2.29
C ARG A 59 -18.98 -1.03 0.83
N CYS A 60 -19.28 -2.29 0.55
CA CYS A 60 -19.50 -2.77 -0.81
C CYS A 60 -20.71 -2.04 -1.44
N PRO A 61 -20.56 -1.41 -2.62
CA PRO A 61 -21.65 -0.69 -3.28
C PRO A 61 -22.66 -1.61 -3.99
N PHE A 62 -22.41 -2.93 -4.01
CA PHE A 62 -23.28 -3.93 -4.61
C PHE A 62 -24.09 -4.68 -3.54
N THR A 63 -23.43 -5.20 -2.50
CA THR A 63 -24.07 -6.01 -1.45
C THR A 63 -24.44 -5.19 -0.20
N GLY A 64 -23.82 -4.02 -0.01
CA GLY A 64 -23.95 -3.23 1.21
C GLY A 64 -23.16 -3.76 2.40
N GLU A 65 -22.40 -4.86 2.24
CA GLU A 65 -21.58 -5.42 3.32
C GLU A 65 -20.41 -4.51 3.71
N VAL A 66 -20.03 -4.52 4.99
CA VAL A 66 -18.88 -3.76 5.48
C VAL A 66 -17.59 -4.48 5.07
N PHE A 67 -16.69 -3.75 4.41
CA PHE A 67 -15.37 -4.22 4.08
C PHE A 67 -14.42 -3.95 5.25
N ASN A 68 -13.93 -5.03 5.84
CA ASN A 68 -12.96 -5.01 6.93
C ASN A 68 -11.62 -5.50 6.40
N ILE A 69 -10.53 -4.82 6.78
CA ILE A 69 -9.18 -5.26 6.43
C ILE A 69 -8.19 -4.95 7.56
N PRO A 70 -7.20 -5.83 7.82
CA PRO A 70 -6.05 -5.49 8.64
C PRO A 70 -5.23 -4.38 7.98
N ILE A 71 -5.03 -3.28 8.70
CA ILE A 71 -4.22 -2.15 8.23
C ILE A 71 -3.53 -1.49 9.41
N ASP A 72 -2.23 -1.22 9.27
CA ASP A 72 -1.48 -0.54 10.32
C ASP A 72 -1.72 0.97 10.25
N ASP A 73 -2.65 1.43 11.07
CA ASP A 73 -3.00 2.84 11.20
C ASP A 73 -2.24 3.58 12.30
N GLN A 74 -1.26 2.95 12.96
CA GLN A 74 -0.59 3.56 14.11
C GLN A 74 0.58 4.47 13.70
N GLY A 75 1.12 4.28 12.49
CA GLY A 75 2.22 5.04 11.90
C GLY A 75 2.75 4.39 10.62
N LEU A 76 3.54 5.14 9.85
CA LEU A 76 4.14 4.65 8.59
C LEU A 76 5.39 3.78 8.79
N ASP A 77 5.89 3.73 10.03
CA ASP A 77 6.98 2.87 10.49
C ASP A 77 6.58 1.39 10.66
N GLY A 78 5.35 1.02 10.31
CA GLY A 78 4.85 -0.36 10.43
C GLY A 78 5.24 -1.21 9.22
N LEU A 79 5.54 -2.50 9.46
CA LEU A 79 5.89 -3.43 8.37
C LEU A 79 4.76 -3.62 7.34
N TRP A 80 3.51 -3.26 7.64
CA TRP A 80 2.41 -3.21 6.66
C TRP A 80 2.72 -2.26 5.49
N TRP A 81 3.43 -1.16 5.78
CA TRP A 81 3.80 -0.08 4.86
C TRP A 81 5.14 -0.29 4.16
N ASN A 82 5.86 -1.38 4.45
CA ASN A 82 7.09 -1.72 3.74
C ASN A 82 6.77 -2.05 2.28
N ASN A 83 7.30 -1.26 1.36
CA ASN A 83 6.95 -1.35 -0.05
C ASN A 83 7.43 -2.64 -0.72
N GLU A 84 8.59 -3.13 -0.33
CA GLU A 84 9.24 -4.28 -0.97
C GLU A 84 8.91 -5.59 -0.26
N HIS A 85 8.82 -5.54 1.07
CA HIS A 85 8.61 -6.68 1.94
C HIS A 85 7.53 -6.40 3.01
N PRO A 86 6.28 -6.14 2.59
CA PRO A 86 5.20 -5.87 3.52
C PRO A 86 4.88 -7.12 4.35
N ILE A 87 4.66 -6.93 5.65
CA ILE A 87 4.14 -7.97 6.55
C ILE A 87 2.71 -7.62 6.94
N ARG A 88 1.75 -8.45 6.51
CA ARG A 88 0.32 -8.17 6.63
C ARG A 88 -0.43 -9.38 7.19
N PRO A 89 -1.39 -9.19 8.11
CA PRO A 89 -2.23 -10.29 8.57
C PRO A 89 -3.10 -10.82 7.42
N TRP A 90 -3.35 -12.12 7.42
CA TRP A 90 -4.32 -12.72 6.52
C TRP A 90 -5.73 -12.16 6.79
N SER A 91 -6.54 -12.01 5.74
CA SER A 91 -7.92 -11.57 5.84
C SER A 91 -8.78 -12.26 4.79
N ASP A 92 -9.95 -12.73 5.20
CA ASP A 92 -10.98 -13.15 4.26
C ASP A 92 -11.63 -11.91 3.67
N LEU A 93 -11.43 -11.70 2.38
CA LEU A 93 -11.95 -10.53 1.65
C LEU A 93 -13.35 -10.84 1.10
N LEU A 94 -14.15 -9.80 0.90
CA LEU A 94 -15.48 -9.94 0.28
C LEU A 94 -15.31 -10.52 -1.13
N SER A 95 -16.26 -11.35 -1.58
CA SER A 95 -16.24 -11.93 -2.94
C SER A 95 -16.27 -10.87 -4.05
N THR A 96 -16.77 -9.68 -3.74
CA THR A 96 -16.81 -8.53 -4.65
C THR A 96 -15.56 -7.66 -4.57
N PHE A 97 -14.63 -7.91 -3.63
CA PHE A 97 -13.40 -7.14 -3.51
C PHE A 97 -12.51 -7.37 -4.75
N PHE A 98 -12.06 -6.27 -5.36
CA PHE A 98 -11.17 -6.31 -6.53
C PHE A 98 -9.76 -5.82 -6.20
N ALA A 99 -9.65 -4.63 -5.60
CA ALA A 99 -8.37 -4.03 -5.26
C ALA A 99 -8.51 -2.98 -4.14
N LEU A 100 -7.40 -2.72 -3.44
CA LEU A 100 -7.24 -1.61 -2.52
C LEU A 100 -6.00 -0.81 -2.94
N ASP A 101 -6.21 0.46 -3.23
CA ASP A 101 -5.18 1.46 -3.47
C ASP A 101 -5.46 2.69 -2.59
N GLY A 102 -4.62 3.72 -2.66
CA GLY A 102 -4.91 4.94 -1.94
C GLY A 102 -3.87 6.03 -2.06
N ALA A 103 -4.16 7.09 -1.31
CA ALA A 103 -3.34 8.27 -1.18
C ALA A 103 -3.15 8.59 0.30
N LEU A 104 -2.09 9.32 0.64
CA LEU A 104 -1.82 9.73 2.01
C LEU A 104 -1.23 11.13 2.02
N LYS A 105 -1.91 12.03 2.74
CA LYS A 105 -1.44 13.38 3.01
C LYS A 105 -0.58 13.39 4.27
N PRO A 106 0.75 13.61 4.17
CA PRO A 106 1.59 13.65 5.34
C PRO A 106 1.28 14.89 6.20
N GLN A 107 1.38 14.74 7.52
CA GLN A 107 1.19 15.82 8.48
C GLN A 107 2.30 15.73 9.52
N GLY A 108 3.11 16.79 9.61
CA GLY A 108 4.27 16.83 10.50
C GLY A 108 5.48 16.07 9.93
N PRO A 109 6.49 15.83 10.78
CA PRO A 109 7.70 15.09 10.41
C PRO A 109 7.38 13.64 10.01
N VAL A 110 8.16 13.13 9.06
CA VAL A 110 8.13 11.71 8.66
C VAL A 110 8.85 10.88 9.72
N GLU A 111 8.29 9.73 10.09
CA GLU A 111 8.95 8.80 11.01
C GLU A 111 10.26 8.25 10.43
N VAL A 112 11.16 7.80 11.32
CA VAL A 112 12.44 7.20 10.90
C VAL A 112 12.30 5.68 10.88
N PHE A 113 12.39 5.10 9.70
CA PHE A 113 12.34 3.65 9.46
C PHE A 113 13.24 3.28 8.25
N PRO A 114 13.78 2.05 8.21
CA PRO A 114 14.85 1.69 7.27
C PRO A 114 14.37 1.29 5.86
N PHE A 115 13.08 1.04 5.68
CA PHE A 115 12.51 0.60 4.40
C PHE A 115 11.84 1.73 3.63
N ILE A 116 11.64 1.54 2.33
CA ILE A 116 10.84 2.45 1.50
C ILE A 116 9.37 2.25 1.83
N CYS A 117 8.68 3.35 2.17
CA CYS A 117 7.23 3.43 2.25
C CYS A 117 6.72 4.26 1.06
N ALA A 118 5.74 3.73 0.32
CA ALA A 118 5.15 4.40 -0.84
C ALA A 118 3.62 4.47 -0.72
N PRO A 119 3.07 5.40 0.08
CA PRO A 119 1.65 5.42 0.43
C PRO A 119 0.77 6.13 -0.62
N GLY A 120 1.34 6.56 -1.74
CA GLY A 120 0.66 7.29 -2.81
C GLY A 120 0.83 8.83 -2.72
N PRO A 121 0.08 9.59 -3.53
CA PRO A 121 0.09 11.06 -3.55
C PRO A 121 -0.64 11.66 -2.33
N ASP A 122 -0.72 12.99 -2.24
CA ASP A 122 -1.41 13.66 -1.11
C ASP A 122 -2.94 13.59 -1.17
N VAL A 123 -3.50 13.30 -2.33
CA VAL A 123 -4.92 13.44 -2.61
C VAL A 123 -5.44 12.18 -3.30
N PRO A 124 -6.68 11.74 -3.02
CA PRO A 124 -7.23 10.54 -3.62
C PRO A 124 -7.35 10.69 -5.14
N TYR A 125 -7.16 9.57 -5.81
CA TYR A 125 -7.31 9.43 -7.25
C TYR A 125 -8.07 8.14 -7.56
N VAL A 126 -8.48 7.99 -8.80
CA VAL A 126 -8.97 6.72 -9.33
C VAL A 126 -8.17 6.32 -10.54
N ILE A 127 -8.32 5.05 -10.94
CA ILE A 127 -7.64 4.47 -12.09
C ILE A 127 -8.68 4.25 -13.19
N PRO A 128 -8.75 5.11 -14.22
CA PRO A 128 -9.77 5.07 -15.26
C PRO A 128 -9.89 3.70 -15.95
N ARG A 129 -8.76 3.06 -16.30
CA ARG A 129 -8.77 1.73 -16.94
C ARG A 129 -9.50 0.65 -16.13
N ILE A 130 -9.55 0.79 -14.79
CA ILE A 130 -10.29 -0.11 -13.91
C ILE A 130 -11.78 0.30 -13.86
N LEU A 131 -12.06 1.60 -13.81
CA LEU A 131 -13.44 2.12 -13.75
C LEU A 131 -14.22 2.05 -15.08
N GLU A 132 -13.53 1.90 -16.20
CA GLU A 132 -14.14 1.68 -17.52
C GLU A 132 -15.02 0.42 -17.54
N TYR A 133 -14.67 -0.61 -16.78
CA TYR A 133 -15.47 -1.83 -16.66
C TYR A 133 -16.82 -1.53 -15.98
N VAL A 134 -17.92 -1.86 -16.66
CA VAL A 134 -19.30 -1.57 -16.20
C VAL A 134 -19.60 -2.15 -14.82
N GLN A 135 -19.02 -3.32 -14.51
CA GLN A 135 -19.19 -4.03 -13.24
C GLN A 135 -18.35 -3.47 -12.09
N VAL A 136 -17.46 -2.50 -12.32
CA VAL A 136 -16.58 -1.95 -11.29
C VAL A 136 -17.13 -0.64 -10.72
N LYS A 137 -17.04 -0.53 -9.40
CA LYS A 137 -17.22 0.72 -8.65
C LYS A 137 -16.08 0.89 -7.64
N ALA A 138 -15.66 2.13 -7.43
CA ALA A 138 -14.73 2.49 -6.37
C ALA A 138 -15.48 3.19 -5.23
N VAL A 139 -15.00 3.00 -4.00
CA VAL A 139 -15.47 3.69 -2.81
C VAL A 139 -14.28 4.37 -2.13
N ILE A 140 -14.39 5.69 -1.95
CA ILE A 140 -13.38 6.51 -1.27
C ILE A 140 -13.78 6.71 0.20
N SER A 141 -12.86 6.44 1.11
CA SER A 141 -12.99 6.74 2.54
C SER A 141 -11.70 7.35 3.08
N SER A 142 -11.76 7.93 4.28
CA SER A 142 -10.58 8.49 4.93
C SER A 142 -10.49 8.11 6.40
N PHE A 143 -9.25 7.99 6.87
CA PHE A 143 -8.92 7.66 8.25
C PHE A 143 -7.52 8.19 8.60
N LYS A 144 -7.15 8.12 9.88
CA LYS A 144 -5.83 8.51 10.35
C LYS A 144 -4.85 7.33 10.30
N VAL A 145 -3.64 7.60 9.82
CA VAL A 145 -2.47 6.73 9.97
C VAL A 145 -1.44 7.52 10.76
N GLY A 146 -1.27 7.21 12.04
CA GLY A 146 -0.55 8.09 12.96
C GLY A 146 -1.13 9.52 12.91
N ASN A 147 -0.29 10.50 12.56
CA ASN A 147 -0.73 11.89 12.37
C ASN A 147 -1.26 12.18 10.95
N HIS A 148 -0.96 11.31 9.99
CA HIS A 148 -1.25 11.52 8.58
C HIS A 148 -2.73 11.26 8.27
N THR A 149 -3.18 11.77 7.12
CA THR A 149 -4.54 11.50 6.63
C THR A 149 -4.45 10.57 5.43
N ALA A 150 -4.98 9.37 5.58
CA ALA A 150 -5.07 8.37 4.55
C ALA A 150 -6.42 8.48 3.82
N TYR A 151 -6.38 8.28 2.50
CA TYR A 151 -7.54 8.21 1.62
C TYR A 151 -7.53 6.84 0.94
N ALA A 152 -8.31 5.90 1.47
CA ALA A 152 -8.44 4.58 0.88
C ALA A 152 -9.37 4.64 -0.33
N VAL A 153 -8.97 3.94 -1.40
CA VAL A 153 -9.78 3.77 -2.62
C VAL A 153 -9.97 2.28 -2.82
N THR A 154 -11.14 1.77 -2.40
CA THR A 154 -11.48 0.35 -2.50
C THR A 154 -12.29 0.11 -3.77
N TYR A 155 -11.80 -0.77 -4.63
CA TYR A 155 -12.49 -1.19 -5.85
C TYR A 155 -13.25 -2.48 -5.60
N PHE A 156 -14.50 -2.49 -6.01
CA PHE A 156 -15.38 -3.66 -5.99
C PHE A 156 -15.81 -4.00 -7.42
N SER A 157 -16.00 -5.28 -7.70
CA SER A 157 -16.59 -5.76 -8.95
C SER A 157 -17.72 -6.76 -8.68
N ASP A 158 -18.83 -6.60 -9.40
CA ASP A 158 -19.94 -7.55 -9.42
C ASP A 158 -20.59 -7.60 -10.82
N PRO A 159 -20.47 -8.70 -11.57
CA PRO A 159 -19.75 -9.93 -11.20
C PRO A 159 -18.23 -9.72 -11.08
N PRO A 160 -17.51 -10.60 -10.36
CA PRO A 160 -16.05 -10.55 -10.26
C PRO A 160 -15.40 -10.43 -11.63
N LEU A 161 -14.37 -9.59 -11.71
CA LEU A 161 -13.56 -9.48 -12.92
C LEU A 161 -12.52 -10.60 -12.97
N ASP A 162 -12.71 -11.49 -13.93
CA ASP A 162 -11.64 -12.35 -14.42
C ASP A 162 -10.83 -11.58 -15.46
N SER A 163 -9.54 -11.89 -15.53
CA SER A 163 -8.68 -11.46 -16.63
C SER A 163 -8.39 -9.96 -16.77
N VAL A 164 -8.53 -9.18 -15.70
CA VAL A 164 -8.14 -7.76 -15.67
C VAL A 164 -6.88 -7.59 -14.83
N MET A 165 -5.86 -6.95 -15.42
CA MET A 165 -4.64 -6.61 -14.69
C MET A 165 -5.00 -5.69 -13.51
N ARG A 166 -4.58 -6.10 -12.31
CA ARG A 166 -4.86 -5.37 -11.08
C ARG A 166 -3.92 -4.18 -10.92
N VAL A 167 -3.87 -3.65 -9.71
CA VAL A 167 -2.90 -2.68 -9.24
C VAL A 167 -2.15 -3.31 -8.08
N ASN A 168 -0.95 -2.81 -7.81
CA ASN A 168 -0.24 -3.20 -6.59
C ASN A 168 -1.12 -2.93 -5.38
N GLU A 169 -1.02 -3.79 -4.36
CA GLU A 169 -1.71 -3.54 -3.11
C GLU A 169 -1.19 -2.26 -2.47
N TRP A 170 -2.08 -1.44 -1.92
CA TRP A 170 -1.70 -0.15 -1.35
C TRP A 170 -0.50 -0.25 -0.41
N GLY A 171 0.52 0.56 -0.67
CA GLY A 171 1.78 0.59 0.09
C GLY A 171 2.82 -0.43 -0.36
N ALA A 172 2.46 -1.48 -1.11
CA ALA A 172 3.36 -2.49 -1.66
C ALA A 172 3.68 -2.23 -3.14
N ASN A 173 4.79 -2.79 -3.64
CA ASN A 173 5.14 -2.75 -5.07
C ASN A 173 4.61 -3.95 -5.88
N PHE A 174 3.66 -4.71 -5.32
CA PHE A 174 3.12 -5.90 -5.96
C PHE A 174 1.67 -6.17 -5.54
N TYR A 175 1.02 -7.10 -6.23
CA TYR A 175 -0.21 -7.75 -5.79
C TYR A 175 -0.09 -9.27 -5.90
N TRP A 176 -0.95 -9.98 -5.17
CA TRP A 176 -1.10 -11.43 -5.30
C TRP A 176 -2.14 -11.78 -6.35
N GLU A 177 -1.75 -12.58 -7.34
CA GLU A 177 -2.66 -13.07 -8.37
C GLU A 177 -3.62 -14.11 -7.77
N SER A 178 -4.93 -13.82 -7.74
CA SER A 178 -5.92 -14.75 -7.18
C SER A 178 -6.59 -15.64 -8.24
N GLY A 179 -6.42 -15.31 -9.52
CA GLY A 179 -7.13 -15.93 -10.64
C GLY A 179 -6.75 -15.23 -11.94
N THR A 180 -5.79 -15.83 -12.63
CA THR A 180 -5.01 -15.24 -13.73
C THR A 180 -5.82 -14.91 -15.01
N PRO A 181 -5.55 -13.74 -15.65
CA PRO A 181 -5.96 -13.46 -17.03
C PRO A 181 -5.31 -14.32 -18.09
N PHE A 182 -4.11 -14.79 -17.78
CA PHE A 182 -3.19 -15.46 -18.67
C PHE A 182 -2.79 -16.78 -18.01
N PRO A 183 -3.68 -17.79 -17.97
CA PRO A 183 -3.42 -19.05 -17.27
C PRO A 183 -2.19 -19.80 -17.79
N GLU A 184 -1.74 -19.49 -19.00
CA GLU A 184 -0.51 -20.03 -19.58
C GLU A 184 0.77 -19.32 -19.09
N MET A 185 0.66 -18.12 -18.49
CA MET A 185 1.80 -17.29 -18.08
C MET A 185 1.87 -17.02 -16.57
N LEU A 186 0.72 -16.87 -15.91
CA LEU A 186 0.64 -16.56 -14.48
C LEU A 186 -0.18 -17.62 -13.75
N SER A 187 0.28 -18.05 -12.59
CA SER A 187 -0.41 -19.00 -11.71
C SER A 187 -1.01 -18.28 -10.49
N PRO A 188 -2.18 -18.72 -9.99
CA PRO A 188 -2.70 -18.23 -8.72
C PRO A 188 -1.66 -18.35 -7.60
N GLY A 189 -1.60 -17.35 -6.73
CA GLY A 189 -0.62 -17.25 -5.66
C GLY A 189 0.74 -16.67 -6.08
N GLN A 190 0.93 -16.32 -7.36
CA GLN A 190 2.14 -15.61 -7.79
C GLN A 190 2.08 -14.13 -7.40
N ARG A 191 3.24 -13.62 -6.95
CA ARG A 191 3.49 -12.19 -6.74
C ARG A 191 3.73 -11.53 -8.08
N ILE A 192 2.92 -10.54 -8.44
CA ILE A 192 3.07 -9.72 -9.65
C ILE A 192 3.48 -8.32 -9.25
N GLN A 193 4.64 -7.87 -9.74
CA GLN A 193 5.13 -6.51 -9.53
C GLN A 193 4.82 -5.66 -10.75
N LEU A 194 4.06 -4.59 -10.54
CA LEU A 194 3.83 -3.57 -11.56
C LEU A 194 4.63 -2.31 -11.21
N THR A 195 5.15 -1.65 -12.23
CA THR A 195 5.65 -0.27 -12.05
C THR A 195 4.42 0.65 -12.05
N PRO A 196 4.14 1.41 -10.98
CA PRO A 196 3.05 2.37 -11.00
C PRO A 196 3.24 3.37 -12.14
N ASP A 197 2.22 3.57 -12.95
CA ASP A 197 2.19 4.64 -13.95
C ASP A 197 1.32 5.79 -13.44
N PRO A 198 1.92 6.89 -12.97
CA PRO A 198 1.16 8.04 -12.46
C PRO A 198 0.29 8.71 -13.54
N GLN A 199 0.51 8.43 -14.82
CA GLN A 199 -0.34 8.93 -15.91
C GLN A 199 -1.70 8.23 -15.93
N GLU A 200 -1.83 7.05 -15.32
CA GLU A 200 -3.11 6.37 -15.14
C GLU A 200 -3.95 6.95 -14.00
N TRP A 201 -3.43 7.90 -13.22
CA TRP A 201 -4.15 8.46 -12.08
C TRP A 201 -5.03 9.63 -12.49
N ASP A 202 -6.34 9.49 -12.26
CA ASP A 202 -7.29 10.58 -12.43
C ASP A 202 -7.68 11.18 -11.08
N PHE A 203 -7.35 12.45 -10.91
CA PHE A 203 -7.63 13.23 -9.70
C PHE A 203 -8.93 14.04 -9.81
N ASP A 204 -9.53 14.15 -11.00
CA ASP A 204 -10.85 14.76 -11.17
C ASP A 204 -11.92 13.72 -10.88
N LEU A 205 -12.28 13.59 -9.59
CA LEU A 205 -13.25 12.58 -9.13
C LEU A 205 -14.70 12.92 -9.52
N ALA A 206 -15.01 14.18 -9.85
CA ALA A 206 -16.38 14.63 -10.01
C ALA A 206 -17.11 13.96 -11.20
N PRO A 207 -16.51 13.78 -12.39
CA PRO A 207 -17.10 12.99 -13.48
C PRO A 207 -17.44 11.56 -13.07
N TRP A 208 -16.55 10.89 -12.33
CA TRP A 208 -16.74 9.50 -11.90
C TRP A 208 -17.85 9.34 -10.86
N ILE A 209 -17.97 10.30 -9.95
CA ILE A 209 -19.09 10.35 -8.99
C ILE A 209 -20.42 10.56 -9.73
N LYS A 210 -20.47 11.53 -10.66
CA LYS A 210 -21.68 11.79 -11.48
C LYS A 210 -22.09 10.57 -12.30
N ALA A 211 -21.12 9.79 -12.79
CA ALA A 211 -21.36 8.56 -13.52
C ALA A 211 -21.77 7.37 -12.62
N GLY A 212 -21.78 7.54 -11.29
CA GLY A 212 -22.08 6.47 -10.33
C GLY A 212 -21.00 5.39 -10.23
N LYS A 213 -19.80 5.67 -10.77
CA LYS A 213 -18.61 4.80 -10.74
C LYS A 213 -17.83 4.95 -9.44
N VAL A 214 -17.85 6.14 -8.85
CA VAL A 214 -17.22 6.43 -7.57
C VAL A 214 -18.28 6.80 -6.56
N LEU A 215 -18.26 6.12 -5.43
CA LEU A 215 -19.01 6.48 -4.24
C LEU A 215 -18.00 6.91 -3.16
N TRP A 216 -18.52 7.52 -2.10
CA TRP A 216 -17.67 7.99 -1.02
C TRP A 216 -18.36 7.87 0.33
N ILE A 217 -17.56 7.76 1.37
CA ILE A 217 -17.97 7.72 2.77
C ILE A 217 -17.45 9.00 3.42
N ALA A 218 -18.30 9.67 4.20
CA ALA A 218 -17.86 10.89 4.88
C ALA A 218 -16.73 10.58 5.88
N PRO A 219 -15.75 11.47 6.06
CA PRO A 219 -14.73 11.33 7.10
C PRO A 219 -15.38 11.04 8.46
N GLU A 220 -14.79 10.12 9.21
CA GLU A 220 -15.24 9.73 10.55
C GLU A 220 -16.65 9.09 10.63
N ASP A 221 -17.27 8.75 9.50
CA ASP A 221 -18.56 8.05 9.46
C ASP A 221 -18.40 6.56 9.80
N GLU A 222 -18.57 6.21 11.07
CA GLU A 222 -18.51 4.82 11.55
C GLU A 222 -19.61 3.91 10.99
N ALA A 223 -20.72 4.48 10.51
CA ALA A 223 -21.79 3.74 9.87
C ALA A 223 -21.44 3.40 8.41
N LEU A 224 -20.40 4.01 7.85
CA LEU A 224 -19.93 3.82 6.48
C LEU A 224 -21.07 4.02 5.47
N VAL A 225 -21.78 5.15 5.58
CA VAL A 225 -22.89 5.46 4.68
C VAL A 225 -22.35 5.83 3.31
N LEU A 226 -22.73 5.06 2.30
CA LEU A 226 -22.34 5.32 0.92
C LEU A 226 -23.09 6.54 0.38
N ARG A 227 -22.34 7.48 -0.18
CA ARG A 227 -22.83 8.67 -0.85
C ARG A 227 -22.37 8.65 -2.30
N SER A 228 -23.28 9.04 -3.20
CA SER A 228 -23.08 8.95 -4.65
C SER A 228 -23.18 10.30 -5.36
N THR A 229 -23.31 11.39 -4.61
CA THR A 229 -23.45 12.74 -5.18
C THR A 229 -22.18 13.56 -4.96
N ILE A 230 -21.94 14.55 -5.81
CA ILE A 230 -20.82 15.48 -5.65
C ILE A 230 -21.05 16.50 -4.53
N TYR A 231 -22.30 16.66 -4.09
CA TYR A 231 -22.66 17.63 -3.06
C TYR A 231 -22.02 17.21 -1.74
N ASP A 232 -21.32 18.16 -1.11
CA ASP A 232 -20.59 17.98 0.15
C ASP A 232 -19.52 16.86 0.12
N CYS A 233 -19.08 16.43 -1.07
CA CYS A 233 -18.00 15.45 -1.17
C CYS A 233 -16.67 16.09 -0.75
N PRO A 234 -16.07 15.66 0.38
CA PRO A 234 -14.88 16.31 0.95
C PRO A 234 -13.59 15.93 0.21
N TYR A 235 -13.68 14.98 -0.72
CA TYR A 235 -12.55 14.48 -1.49
C TYR A 235 -12.34 15.26 -2.80
N LEU A 236 -13.25 16.18 -3.14
CA LEU A 236 -13.12 17.04 -4.32
C LEU A 236 -12.19 18.22 -4.03
N ASN A 237 -11.30 18.53 -4.98
CA ASN A 237 -10.43 19.71 -4.95
C ASN A 237 -9.55 19.83 -3.70
N LEU A 238 -9.14 18.70 -3.12
CA LEU A 238 -8.21 18.70 -1.99
C LEU A 238 -6.86 19.32 -2.40
N PRO A 239 -6.24 20.15 -1.54
CA PRO A 239 -4.90 20.65 -1.80
C PRO A 239 -3.85 19.60 -1.46
N GLY A 240 -2.85 19.44 -2.34
CA GLY A 240 -1.73 18.53 -2.16
C GLY A 240 -1.02 18.20 -3.48
N SER A 241 0.14 17.55 -3.38
CA SER A 241 0.84 17.01 -4.54
C SER A 241 0.11 15.80 -5.13
N ARG A 242 0.14 15.71 -6.45
CA ARG A 242 -0.41 14.60 -7.24
C ARG A 242 0.67 13.58 -7.64
N LYS A 243 1.92 13.81 -7.25
CA LYS A 243 3.03 12.93 -7.58
C LYS A 243 3.10 11.76 -6.58
N PRO A 244 3.59 10.58 -7.00
CA PRO A 244 3.91 9.50 -6.09
C PRO A 244 4.91 9.99 -5.04
N LYS A 245 4.73 9.52 -3.79
CA LYS A 245 5.61 9.83 -2.67
C LYS A 245 6.32 8.59 -2.19
N TYR A 246 7.56 8.80 -1.79
CA TYR A 246 8.41 7.79 -1.18
C TYR A 246 8.98 8.36 0.11
N LEU A 247 9.00 7.53 1.15
CA LEU A 247 9.44 7.90 2.49
C LEU A 247 10.42 6.84 2.99
N GLN A 248 11.53 7.30 3.58
CA GLN A 248 12.54 6.44 4.19
C GLN A 248 13.45 7.30 5.06
N ASN A 249 13.94 6.77 6.19
CA ASN A 249 14.93 7.45 7.03
C ASN A 249 14.54 8.89 7.43
N GLY A 250 13.24 9.13 7.69
CA GLY A 250 12.72 10.45 8.05
C GLY A 250 12.70 11.48 6.92
N LYS A 251 12.93 11.05 5.67
CA LYS A 251 12.88 11.90 4.48
C LYS A 251 11.72 11.50 3.58
N MET A 252 11.24 12.46 2.79
CA MET A 252 10.20 12.27 1.77
C MET A 252 10.69 12.87 0.46
N TRP A 253 10.45 12.16 -0.65
CA TRP A 253 10.71 12.64 -2.00
C TRP A 253 9.57 12.25 -2.95
N GLU A 254 9.49 12.95 -4.09
CA GLU A 254 8.50 12.72 -5.13
C GLU A 254 9.18 12.32 -6.43
N ASN A 255 8.62 11.37 -7.17
CA ASN A 255 9.21 10.96 -8.44
C ASN A 255 9.21 12.16 -9.42
N GLY A 256 10.41 12.55 -9.85
CA GLY A 256 10.70 13.80 -10.57
C GLY A 256 11.93 14.55 -10.01
N GLU A 257 12.33 14.26 -8.76
CA GLU A 257 13.59 14.71 -8.17
C GLU A 257 14.24 13.55 -7.41
N GLY A 258 15.34 12.98 -7.95
CA GLY A 258 16.19 12.01 -7.23
C GLY A 258 16.06 10.55 -7.67
N ILE A 259 16.76 10.23 -8.76
CA ILE A 259 17.48 8.97 -9.05
C ILE A 259 17.02 7.72 -8.26
N PHE A 260 16.19 6.87 -8.88
CA PHE A 260 16.30 5.42 -8.68
C PHE A 260 17.63 4.99 -9.32
N GLN A 261 18.68 4.91 -8.51
CA GLN A 261 19.87 4.16 -8.89
C GLN A 261 19.69 2.81 -8.24
N ASP A 262 19.22 1.87 -9.04
CA ASP A 262 19.27 0.46 -8.70
C ASP A 262 20.73 0.10 -8.37
N PRO A 263 21.06 -0.28 -7.11
CA PRO A 263 22.42 -0.66 -6.75
C PRO A 263 22.93 -1.87 -7.55
N LEU A 264 22.03 -2.65 -8.15
CA LEU A 264 22.36 -3.86 -8.91
C LEU A 264 22.65 -3.60 -10.40
N GLN A 265 22.43 -2.37 -10.91
CA GLN A 265 22.82 -2.01 -12.30
C GLN A 265 24.16 -1.29 -12.39
N ALA A 266 24.78 -0.92 -11.28
CA ALA A 266 26.06 -0.21 -11.27
C ALA A 266 27.27 -1.11 -11.61
N THR A 267 27.12 -2.43 -11.59
CA THR A 267 28.21 -3.39 -11.80
C THR A 267 28.34 -3.92 -13.23
N GLU A 268 27.38 -3.67 -14.14
CA GLU A 268 27.47 -4.19 -15.51
C GLU A 268 28.01 -3.20 -16.55
N ASN A 269 28.16 -1.92 -16.20
CA ASN A 269 28.61 -0.88 -17.14
C ASN A 269 30.08 -0.44 -16.99
N SER A 270 30.87 -1.06 -16.10
CA SER A 270 32.31 -0.76 -15.97
C SER A 270 33.24 -1.72 -16.71
N GLU A 271 32.74 -2.78 -17.37
CA GLU A 271 33.58 -3.79 -18.03
C GLU A 271 33.40 -3.90 -19.56
N ARG A 272 32.73 -2.95 -20.22
CA ARG A 272 32.67 -2.89 -21.69
C ARG A 272 33.14 -1.55 -22.21
N GLY A 273 34.44 -1.33 -22.13
CA GLY A 273 35.06 -0.14 -22.67
C GLY A 273 36.58 -0.22 -22.66
N GLU A 274 37.16 -1.33 -23.11
CA GLU A 274 38.55 -1.42 -23.57
C GLU A 274 38.73 -2.76 -24.31
N ASP A 275 38.58 -2.71 -25.64
CA ASP A 275 39.43 -3.34 -26.66
C ASP A 275 38.87 -3.14 -28.08
#